data_AF-X1K0V0-F1
#
_entry.id   AF-X1K0V0-F1
#
_cell.length_a   1.000
_cell.length_b   1.000
_cell.length_c   1.000
_cell.angle_alpha   90.00
_cell.angle_beta   90.00
_cell.angle_gamma   90.00
#
_symmetry.space_group_name_H-M   'P 1'
#
loop_
_entity.id
_entity.type
_entity.pdbx_description
1 polymer ?
#
loop_
_entity_poly.entity_id
_entity_poly.type
_entity_poly.pdbx_seq_one_letter_code
_entity_poly.pdbx_strand_id
1 'polypeptide(L)'
;MNTFEETISQMPSLLVELMKKPLLNRLDIGKIPPLKGIYVFVENNCPIYVGRSKNIRNRFDQHCRNSSDHNSAPFAFNLAKEKYENKFGSTKGTSRKELSIIPAFSELFDNEKNGSLR
;
A
#
# COMPACT_ATOMS: atom_id res chain seq x y z
N MET A 1 24.39 -16.47 2.20
CA MET A 1 23.24 -16.01 1.39
C MET A 1 22.40 -17.25 1.18
N ASN A 2 21.12 -17.24 1.59
CA ASN A 2 20.28 -18.44 1.45
C ASN A 2 20.09 -18.77 -0.03
N THR A 3 19.92 -20.05 -0.36
CA THR A 3 19.44 -20.46 -1.68
C THR A 3 18.01 -20.01 -1.89
N PHE A 4 17.52 -20.11 -3.13
CA PHE A 4 16.11 -19.84 -3.43
C PHE A 4 15.21 -20.80 -2.65
N GLU A 5 15.55 -22.09 -2.64
CA GLU A 5 14.80 -23.14 -1.97
C GLU A 5 14.76 -22.95 -0.45
N GLU A 6 15.90 -22.56 0.15
CA GLU A 6 15.99 -22.20 1.57
C GLU A 6 15.16 -20.96 1.91
N THR A 7 15.04 -20.01 0.98
CA THR A 7 14.22 -18.82 1.17
C THR A 7 12.73 -19.18 1.13
N ILE A 8 12.33 -20.02 0.17
CA ILE A 8 10.95 -20.45 0.00
C ILE A 8 10.48 -21.29 1.19
N SER A 9 11.33 -22.18 1.69
CA SER A 9 10.99 -23.05 2.83
C SER A 9 10.73 -22.26 4.12
N GLN A 10 11.28 -21.05 4.26
CA GLN A 10 11.04 -20.16 5.40
C GLN A 10 9.74 -19.34 5.28
N MET A 11 9.15 -19.21 4.09
CA MET A 11 7.97 -18.34 3.89
C MET A 11 6.76 -18.70 4.77
N PRO A 12 6.38 -19.97 4.97
CA PRO A 12 5.20 -20.31 5.78
C PRO A 12 5.35 -19.89 7.25
N SER A 13 6.52 -20.10 7.85
CA SER A 13 6.75 -19.72 9.25
C SER A 13 6.80 -18.20 9.42
N LEU A 14 7.41 -17.48 8.47
CA LEU A 14 7.42 -16.02 8.45
C LEU A 14 6.03 -15.42 8.26
N LEU A 15 5.18 -16.05 7.44
CA LEU A 15 3.78 -15.64 7.31
C LEU A 15 3.03 -15.81 8.64
N VAL A 16 3.19 -16.95 9.31
CA VAL A 16 2.58 -17.16 10.63
C VAL A 16 3.07 -16.13 11.64
N GLU A 17 4.36 -15.78 11.61
CA GLU A 17 4.91 -14.73 12.47
C GLU A 17 4.26 -13.36 12.19
N LEU A 18 4.13 -12.98 10.91
CA LEU A 18 3.47 -11.75 10.49
C LEU A 18 2.03 -11.68 10.98
N MET A 19 1.27 -12.76 10.80
CA MET A 19 -0.14 -12.83 11.20
C MET A 19 -0.36 -12.79 12.72
N LYS A 20 0.66 -13.13 13.52
CA LYS A 20 0.63 -13.04 14.98
C LYS A 20 0.96 -11.66 15.54
N LYS A 21 1.51 -10.75 14.71
CA LYS A 21 1.83 -9.39 15.19
C LYS A 21 0.54 -8.65 15.53
N PRO A 22 0.52 -7.83 16.60
CA PRO A 22 -0.63 -6.99 16.88
C PRO A 22 -0.84 -5.99 15.74
N LEU A 23 -2.10 -5.72 15.41
CA LEU A 23 -2.45 -4.65 14.49
C LEU A 23 -2.09 -3.31 15.13
N LEU A 24 -1.46 -2.45 14.33
CA LEU A 24 -1.09 -1.10 14.75
C LEU A 24 -2.03 -0.13 14.07
N ASN A 25 -2.62 0.79 14.85
CA ASN A 25 -3.35 1.92 14.30
C ASN A 25 -2.38 3.08 14.01
N ARG A 26 -2.91 4.11 13.35
CA ARG A 26 -2.16 5.32 12.97
C ARG A 26 -1.51 6.04 14.16
N LEU A 27 -2.13 6.04 15.33
CA LEU A 27 -1.60 6.73 16.51
C LEU A 27 -0.38 6.01 17.09
N ASP A 28 -0.30 4.69 16.88
CA ASP A 28 0.76 3.85 17.40
C ASP A 28 1.94 3.68 16.44
N ILE A 29 1.79 3.99 15.14
CA ILE A 29 2.88 3.87 14.16
C ILE A 29 4.08 4.78 14.49
N GLY A 30 3.83 5.90 15.18
CA GLY A 30 4.89 6.81 15.61
C GLY A 30 5.78 6.23 16.71
N LYS A 31 5.31 5.17 17.38
CA LYS A 31 5.98 4.52 18.52
C LYS A 31 6.87 3.36 18.08
N ILE A 32 6.70 2.85 16.85
CA ILE A 32 7.54 1.77 16.37
C ILE A 32 8.87 2.29 15.80
N PRO A 33 9.99 1.57 16.04
CA PRO A 33 11.25 1.87 15.39
C PRO A 33 11.12 1.67 13.86
N PRO A 34 12.02 2.25 13.06
CA PRO A 34 12.09 1.95 11.63
C PRO A 34 12.34 0.46 11.39
N LEU A 35 11.29 -0.24 10.96
CA LEU A 35 11.35 -1.66 10.61
C LEU A 35 11.50 -1.85 9.10
N LYS A 36 12.28 -2.85 8.71
CA LYS A 36 12.39 -3.34 7.33
C LYS A 36 11.61 -4.64 7.22
N GLY A 37 10.87 -4.83 6.12
CA GLY A 37 10.14 -6.07 5.89
C GLY A 37 8.86 -5.88 5.09
N ILE A 38 7.95 -6.83 5.27
CA ILE A 38 6.61 -6.87 4.69
C ILE A 38 5.63 -6.30 5.71
N TYR A 39 4.61 -5.59 5.22
CA TYR A 39 3.50 -5.07 6.02
C TYR A 39 2.19 -5.32 5.30
N VAL A 40 1.11 -5.36 6.07
CA VAL A 40 -0.26 -5.53 5.59
C VAL A 40 -1.14 -4.41 6.15
N PHE A 41 -1.97 -3.82 5.30
CA PHE A 41 -3.10 -3.00 5.74
C PHE A 41 -4.33 -3.89 5.83
N VAL A 42 -5.06 -3.72 6.91
CA VAL A 42 -6.22 -4.53 7.26
C VAL A 42 -7.36 -3.57 7.58
N GLU A 43 -8.52 -3.80 6.98
CA GLU A 43 -9.76 -3.09 7.25
C GLU A 43 -10.84 -4.13 7.58
N ASN A 44 -11.56 -3.95 8.69
CA ASN A 44 -12.58 -4.90 9.16
C ASN A 44 -12.08 -6.36 9.23
N ASN A 45 -10.86 -6.57 9.74
CA ASN A 45 -10.15 -7.87 9.77
C ASN A 45 -9.83 -8.51 8.40
N CYS A 46 -10.02 -7.78 7.30
CA CYS A 46 -9.68 -8.23 5.96
C CYS A 46 -8.39 -7.55 5.46
N PRO A 47 -7.37 -8.31 5.01
CA PRO A 47 -6.21 -7.73 4.34
C PRO A 47 -6.61 -7.04 3.03
N ILE A 48 -6.36 -5.73 2.92
CA ILE A 48 -6.70 -4.92 1.74
C ILE A 48 -5.47 -4.55 0.90
N TYR A 49 -4.28 -4.57 1.50
CA TYR A 49 -3.04 -4.23 0.81
C TYR A 49 -1.83 -4.86 1.47
N VAL A 50 -0.90 -5.38 0.66
CA VAL A 50 0.39 -5.89 1.13
C VAL A 50 1.50 -5.11 0.46
N GLY A 51 2.51 -4.72 1.23
CA GLY A 51 3.67 -4.03 0.72
C GLY A 51 4.96 -4.45 1.40
N ARG A 52 6.08 -3.99 0.84
CA ARG A 52 7.42 -4.16 1.41
C ARG A 52 8.14 -2.83 1.50
N SER A 53 8.95 -2.64 2.54
CA SER A 53 9.73 -1.41 2.71
C SER A 53 11.01 -1.67 3.50
N LYS A 54 12.04 -0.85 3.27
CA LYS A 54 13.20 -0.74 4.16
C LYS A 54 12.91 0.11 5.39
N ASN A 55 11.82 0.87 5.37
CA ASN A 55 11.30 1.67 6.48
C ASN A 55 9.77 1.68 6.41
N ILE A 56 9.14 0.78 7.17
CA ILE A 56 7.68 0.60 7.19
C ILE A 56 6.97 1.85 7.73
N ARG A 57 7.53 2.52 8.74
CA ARG A 57 6.98 3.75 9.31
C ARG A 57 6.86 4.85 8.25
N ASN A 58 7.95 5.14 7.53
CA ASN A 58 7.91 6.11 6.44
C ASN A 58 6.95 5.70 5.33
N ARG A 59 6.82 4.39 5.07
CA ARG A 59 5.92 3.88 4.05
C ARG A 59 4.46 4.05 4.43
N PHE A 60 4.12 3.80 5.69
CA PHE A 60 2.79 4.08 6.22
C PHE A 60 2.47 5.58 6.09
N ASP A 61 3.38 6.45 6.53
CA ASP A 61 3.26 7.90 6.39
C ASP A 61 3.02 8.32 4.92
N GLN A 62 3.76 7.73 3.98
CA GLN A 62 3.59 8.01 2.55
C GLN A 62 2.22 7.62 2.01
N HIS A 63 1.57 6.59 2.52
CA HIS A 63 0.21 6.29 2.08
C HIS A 63 -0.86 7.20 2.73
N CYS A 64 -0.52 7.85 3.84
CA CYS A 64 -1.46 8.65 4.66
C CYS A 64 -1.28 10.18 4.55
N ARG A 65 -0.16 10.68 4.01
CA ARG A 65 0.13 12.12 3.90
C ARG A 65 -0.57 12.75 2.69
N ASN A 66 -1.13 13.94 2.89
CA ASN A 66 -1.81 14.69 1.81
C ASN A 66 -0.87 15.03 0.65
N SER A 67 0.42 15.29 0.93
CA SER A 67 1.45 15.64 -0.05
C SER A 67 1.96 14.44 -0.87
N SER A 68 1.45 13.24 -0.64
CA SER A 68 1.88 12.04 -1.36
C SER A 68 1.34 12.01 -2.77
N ASP A 69 2.23 11.75 -3.71
CA ASP A 69 1.96 11.59 -5.13
C ASP A 69 1.60 10.15 -5.51
N HIS A 70 1.29 9.94 -6.79
CA HIS A 70 0.99 8.64 -7.38
C HIS A 70 2.09 7.58 -7.22
N ASN A 71 3.33 7.97 -6.90
CA ASN A 71 4.45 7.04 -6.69
C ASN A 71 4.58 6.63 -5.23
N SER A 72 4.20 7.51 -4.30
CA SER A 72 4.33 7.33 -2.86
C SER A 72 3.12 6.65 -2.22
N ALA A 73 1.92 6.76 -2.81
CA ALA A 73 0.69 6.11 -2.33
C ALA A 73 0.11 5.08 -3.33
N PRO A 74 0.82 3.97 -3.66
CA PRO A 74 0.34 3.03 -4.67
C PRO A 74 -0.92 2.25 -4.28
N PHE A 75 -1.30 2.19 -3.00
CA PHE A 75 -2.57 1.57 -2.61
C PHE A 75 -3.74 2.41 -3.13
N ALA A 76 -3.78 3.70 -2.77
CA ALA A 76 -4.76 4.65 -3.28
C ALA A 76 -4.74 4.74 -4.81
N PHE A 77 -3.55 4.70 -5.43
CA PHE A 77 -3.43 4.67 -6.89
C PHE A 77 -4.12 3.46 -7.52
N ASN A 78 -3.95 2.27 -6.95
CA ASN A 78 -4.56 1.05 -7.50
C ASN A 78 -6.09 1.08 -7.36
N LEU A 79 -6.61 1.56 -6.23
CA LEU A 79 -8.05 1.74 -6.02
C LEU A 79 -8.63 2.78 -7.00
N ALA A 80 -7.95 3.92 -7.16
CA ALA A 80 -8.36 4.96 -8.10
C ALA A 80 -8.35 4.46 -9.55
N LYS A 81 -7.34 3.66 -9.91
CA LYS A 81 -7.23 3.02 -11.22
C LYS A 81 -8.38 2.05 -11.48
N GLU A 82 -8.71 1.19 -10.53
CA GLU A 82 -9.85 0.27 -10.65
C GLU A 82 -11.17 1.05 -10.84
N LYS A 83 -11.41 2.08 -10.01
CA LYS A 83 -12.60 2.94 -10.14
C LYS A 83 -12.65 3.67 -11.47
N TYR A 84 -11.51 4.16 -11.94
CA TYR A 84 -11.40 4.81 -13.25
C TYR A 84 -11.70 3.83 -14.38
N GLU A 85 -11.13 2.62 -14.35
CA GLU A 85 -11.34 1.59 -15.37
C GLU A 85 -12.80 1.13 -15.44
N ASN A 86 -13.46 1.00 -14.29
CA ASN A 86 -14.89 0.68 -14.20
C ASN A 86 -15.79 1.77 -14.79
N LYS A 87 -15.39 3.05 -14.74
CA LYS A 87 -16.21 4.19 -15.18
C LYS A 87 -15.89 4.67 -16.60
N PHE A 88 -14.62 4.63 -17.00
CA PHE A 88 -14.12 5.26 -18.24
C PHE A 88 -13.44 4.27 -19.19
N GLY A 89 -13.24 3.02 -18.78
CA GLY A 89 -12.59 1.99 -19.59
C GLY A 89 -11.10 1.83 -19.31
N SER A 90 -10.48 0.86 -19.99
CA SER A 90 -9.12 0.40 -19.69
C SER A 90 -8.06 1.50 -19.73
N THR A 91 -7.14 1.47 -18.76
CA THR A 91 -5.95 2.35 -18.72
C THR A 91 -4.70 1.69 -19.31
N LYS A 92 -4.85 0.55 -19.99
CA LYS A 92 -3.72 -0.21 -20.57
C LYS A 92 -2.91 0.67 -21.52
N GLY A 93 -1.59 0.67 -21.35
CA GLY A 93 -0.67 1.50 -22.14
C GLY A 93 -0.50 2.93 -21.63
N THR A 94 -1.27 3.36 -20.62
CA THR A 94 -1.12 4.68 -20.00
C THR A 94 -0.22 4.59 -18.77
N SER A 95 0.77 5.47 -18.70
CA SER A 95 1.68 5.57 -17.55
C SER A 95 0.99 6.23 -16.34
N ARG A 96 1.58 6.07 -15.15
CA ARG A 96 1.09 6.74 -13.92
C ARG A 96 1.07 8.26 -14.08
N LYS A 97 2.08 8.82 -14.73
CA LYS A 97 2.21 10.27 -14.96
C LYS A 97 1.09 10.78 -15.86
N GLU A 98 0.81 10.06 -16.94
CA GLU A 98 -0.28 10.40 -17.87
C GLU A 98 -1.66 10.25 -17.22
N LEU A 99 -1.89 9.23 -16.38
CA LEU A 99 -3.13 9.11 -15.63
C LEU A 99 -3.31 10.26 -14.63
N SER A 100 -2.23 10.67 -13.96
CA SER A 100 -2.29 11.68 -12.89
C SER A 100 -2.61 13.09 -13.39
N ILE A 101 -2.42 13.38 -14.69
CA ILE A 101 -2.82 14.67 -15.28
C ILE A 101 -4.29 14.70 -15.71
N ILE A 102 -4.97 13.54 -15.74
CA ILE A 102 -6.40 13.47 -16.08
C ILE A 102 -7.18 13.94 -14.85
N PRO A 103 -7.97 15.03 -14.94
CA PRO A 103 -8.66 15.59 -13.76
C PRO A 103 -9.57 14.56 -13.06
N ALA A 104 -10.32 13.77 -13.84
CA ALA A 104 -11.20 12.73 -13.31
C ALA A 104 -10.43 11.62 -12.57
N PHE A 105 -9.21 11.29 -13.00
CA PHE A 105 -8.37 10.33 -12.29
C PHE A 105 -7.77 10.95 -11.04
N SER A 106 -7.28 12.19 -11.12
CA SER A 106 -6.70 12.89 -9.97
C SER A 106 -7.70 13.01 -8.83
N GLU A 107 -8.97 13.31 -9.13
CA GLU A 107 -10.04 13.37 -8.13
C GLU A 107 -10.27 12.02 -7.45
N LEU A 108 -10.33 10.93 -8.23
CA LEU A 108 -10.44 9.57 -7.68
C LEU A 108 -9.24 9.25 -6.79
N PHE A 109 -8.02 9.58 -7.23
CA PHE A 109 -6.81 9.35 -6.47
C PHE A 109 -6.78 10.10 -5.14
N ASP A 110 -7.17 11.37 -5.13
CA ASP A 110 -7.23 12.16 -3.89
C ASP A 110 -8.31 11.64 -2.93
N ASN A 111 -9.45 11.18 -3.44
CA ASN A 111 -10.49 10.56 -2.63
C ASN A 111 -10.01 9.27 -1.96
N GLU A 112 -9.35 8.37 -2.71
CA GLU A 112 -8.79 7.15 -2.13
C GLU A 112 -7.66 7.47 -1.13
N LYS A 113 -6.75 8.38 -1.46
CA LYS A 113 -5.67 8.77 -0.54
C LYS A 113 -6.21 9.30 0.79
N ASN A 114 -7.32 10.04 0.75
CA ASN A 114 -7.93 10.61 1.95
C ASN A 114 -8.85 9.64 2.71
N GLY A 115 -9.38 8.60 2.03
CA GLY A 115 -10.39 7.69 2.59
C GLY A 115 -9.88 6.29 2.94
N SER A 116 -8.96 5.71 2.17
CA SER A 116 -8.68 4.27 2.19
C SER A 116 -7.86 3.77 3.39
N LEU A 117 -7.34 4.67 4.25
CA LEU A 117 -6.49 4.32 5.41
C LEU A 117 -6.80 5.17 6.65
N ARG A 118 -8.03 5.67 6.78
CA ARG A 118 -8.49 6.35 8.00
C ARG A 118 -9.05 5.38 9.02
#